data_AF-A0A2N3ALI6-F1
#
_entry.id   AF-A0A2N3ALI6-F1
#
_cell.length_a   1.000
_cell.length_b   1.000
_cell.length_c   1.000
_cell.angle_alpha   90.00
_cell.angle_beta   90.00
_cell.angle_gamma   90.00
#
_symmetry.space_group_name_H-M   'P 1'
#
loop_
_entity.id
_entity.type
_entity.pdbx_description
1 polymer ?
#
loop_
_entity_poly.entity_id
_entity_poly.type
_entity_poly.pdbx_seq_one_letter_code
_entity_poly.pdbx_strand_id
1 'polypeptide(L)'
;MYRSSCRRTYFYLSSYTFLSFSTSSIIYCYLESVISKIIAFLCLIFLVLSIYLLISNDINKINWNILCKQWKGQELVHYQNSVYSNITVTARENQFNFFSNGIPIFSTPDPDIAFVEEFVHLPLLFHSYPENILLIGGGAGGVLNEIAKYSSVENIHYIELDPLMIKVVQKYATPLTVAELNNPKVKIKYTDGRLWVKGPTRNYDVVLVNLPPPSTLQLNRFYTVDFFQEVKSVLSQDGIIAILAPGSLTYLNEELINLNTCLLLSMGKVFSYTRVIPGDFNIFLASSDREILNHNADRIIQRFKDHQLSTKLLTEFYIKYKLDPGRLKWYVDTLSSALSDSKKIRINNDLFPSGVFYYLAFWNTLYSPGLNNIFRLMEKVNLKTFLFPLILFIITFLLIRAKTNKLKKASLPIAIATTGFAGMAFQLIIILTFQSFYGNIYHRIGLLATAFMAGLALGSIVMNNIMERIKNKLSLLIKLEAAIVLYSVCLPFLLVSFHLHLEKPWVFSSVQIILLFLSLISGILVGAEFPLANKIYLIGLNKVSWVAGMFYAADLIGAWLGAFIISVMMIPIWGILSTCAFIIAINLISIFLVATSGRIDISPDTRNFVSTKFTSSSNNVIG
;
A
#
# COMPACT_ATOMS: atom_id res chain seq x y z
N MET A 1 -2.03 -4.77 32.63
CA MET A 1 -0.60 -4.93 32.31
C MET A 1 -0.24 -4.88 30.81
N TYR A 2 -1.19 -4.93 29.86
CA TYR A 2 -0.95 -4.78 28.41
C TYR A 2 -0.92 -3.31 27.88
N ARG A 3 -0.87 -2.31 28.77
CA ARG A 3 -1.04 -0.87 28.44
C ARG A 3 0.24 -0.15 27.98
N SER A 4 1.42 -0.74 28.14
CA SER A 4 2.71 -0.04 28.02
C SER A 4 3.59 -0.46 26.84
N SER A 5 3.28 -1.55 26.14
CA SER A 5 4.24 -2.16 25.21
C SER A 5 4.18 -1.58 23.78
N CYS A 6 3.00 -1.19 23.28
CA CYS A 6 2.84 -0.78 21.87
C CYS A 6 3.12 0.71 21.60
N ARG A 7 2.97 1.58 22.61
CA ARG A 7 3.25 3.04 22.49
C ARG A 7 4.75 3.37 22.51
N ARG A 8 5.58 2.43 22.97
CA ARG A 8 7.05 2.59 23.01
C ARG A 8 7.68 2.40 21.63
N THR A 9 7.17 1.51 20.78
CA THR A 9 7.95 1.00 19.64
C THR A 9 8.29 2.01 18.53
N TYR A 10 7.37 2.93 18.17
CA TYR A 10 7.60 3.88 17.06
C TYR A 10 8.51 5.06 17.41
N PHE A 11 8.40 5.60 18.64
CA PHE A 11 9.27 6.68 19.09
C PHE A 11 10.63 6.14 19.56
N TYR A 12 10.69 4.89 20.04
CA TYR A 12 11.97 4.23 20.26
C TYR A 12 12.71 4.03 18.94
N LEU A 13 12.05 3.85 17.79
CA LEU A 13 12.76 3.72 16.50
C LEU A 13 13.47 5.02 16.08
N SER A 14 12.80 6.18 16.18
CA SER A 14 13.46 7.48 15.91
C SER A 14 14.52 7.77 16.98
N SER A 15 14.22 7.49 18.24
CA SER A 15 15.18 7.66 19.33
C SER A 15 16.38 6.72 19.20
N TYR A 16 16.21 5.50 18.67
CA TYR A 16 17.28 4.52 18.41
C TYR A 16 18.09 4.89 17.17
N THR A 17 17.48 5.40 16.10
CA THR A 17 18.24 5.91 14.95
C THR A 17 19.06 7.12 15.36
N PHE A 18 18.50 8.03 16.19
CA PHE A 18 19.24 9.15 16.77
C PHE A 18 20.28 8.71 17.82
N LEU A 19 20.00 7.71 18.65
CA LEU A 19 20.99 7.12 19.56
C LEU A 19 22.14 6.51 18.76
N SER A 20 21.83 5.76 17.71
CA SER A 20 22.82 5.10 16.86
C SER A 20 23.66 6.11 16.07
N PHE A 21 23.05 7.21 15.61
CA PHE A 21 23.76 8.29 14.92
C PHE A 21 24.64 9.08 15.88
N SER A 22 24.17 9.38 17.10
CA SER A 22 24.96 10.05 18.12
C SER A 22 26.08 9.16 18.66
N THR A 23 25.86 7.87 18.91
CA THR A 23 26.93 6.94 19.30
C THR A 23 27.94 6.74 18.18
N SER A 24 27.51 6.61 16.92
CA SER A 24 28.41 6.48 15.77
C SER A 24 29.20 7.76 15.51
N SER A 25 28.59 8.93 15.74
CA SER A 25 29.25 10.23 15.64
C SER A 25 30.24 10.46 16.79
N ILE A 26 29.93 10.01 18.00
CA ILE A 26 30.86 10.03 19.15
C ILE A 26 32.06 9.11 18.88
N ILE A 27 31.83 7.92 18.31
CA ILE A 27 32.90 6.99 17.90
C ILE A 27 33.74 7.58 16.76
N TYR A 28 33.11 8.25 15.79
CA TYR A 28 33.80 8.92 14.67
C TYR A 28 34.56 10.19 15.11
N CYS A 29 34.08 10.89 16.15
CA CYS A 29 34.72 12.08 16.72
C CYS A 29 35.93 11.78 17.61
N TYR A 30 36.36 10.52 17.70
CA TYR A 30 37.68 10.15 18.24
C TYR A 30 38.84 10.49 17.27
N LEU A 31 38.61 11.42 16.33
CA LEU A 31 39.59 11.99 15.39
C LEU A 31 39.91 13.45 15.79
N GLU A 32 41.21 13.77 15.88
CA GLU A 32 41.89 14.78 16.70
C GLU A 32 41.52 16.29 16.59
N SER A 33 40.53 16.70 15.79
CA SER A 33 40.27 18.14 15.55
C SER A 33 39.38 18.82 16.62
N VAL A 34 39.51 20.14 16.83
CA VAL A 34 38.63 20.92 17.74
C VAL A 34 37.16 20.85 17.33
N ILE A 35 36.89 20.75 16.03
CA ILE A 35 35.54 20.67 15.46
C ILE A 35 34.86 19.34 15.86
N SER A 36 35.59 18.23 15.91
CA SER A 36 35.02 16.93 16.32
C SER A 36 34.62 16.92 17.80
N LYS A 37 35.38 17.61 18.68
CA LYS A 37 35.03 17.75 20.10
C LYS A 37 33.75 18.57 20.31
N ILE A 38 33.56 19.64 19.53
CA ILE A 38 32.32 20.45 19.57
C ILE A 38 31.13 19.61 19.09
N ILE A 39 31.29 18.88 17.97
CA ILE A 39 30.24 17.99 17.45
C ILE A 39 29.90 16.89 18.47
N ALA A 40 30.91 16.25 19.08
CA ALA A 40 30.71 15.23 20.11
C ALA A 40 29.98 15.78 21.35
N PHE A 41 30.33 16.98 21.80
CA PHE A 41 29.66 17.64 22.92
C PHE A 41 28.19 17.97 22.61
N LEU A 42 27.91 18.50 21.41
CA LEU A 42 26.55 18.74 20.93
C LEU A 42 25.76 17.41 20.83
N CYS A 43 26.35 16.35 20.28
CA CYS A 43 25.76 15.02 20.23
C CYS A 43 25.48 14.46 21.62
N LEU A 44 26.38 14.66 22.59
CA LEU A 44 26.20 14.22 23.97
C LEU A 44 25.07 14.99 24.67
N ILE A 45 25.01 16.32 24.53
CA ILE A 45 23.90 17.13 25.04
C ILE A 45 22.58 16.64 24.45
N PHE A 46 22.55 16.41 23.13
CA PHE A 46 21.34 15.96 22.46
C PHE A 46 20.92 14.55 22.88
N LEU A 47 21.89 13.65 23.11
CA LEU A 47 21.65 12.31 23.65
C LEU A 47 21.09 12.38 25.08
N VAL A 48 21.70 13.18 25.95
CA VAL A 48 21.22 13.39 27.33
C VAL A 48 19.83 14.00 27.33
N LEU A 49 19.56 15.00 26.47
CA LEU A 49 18.23 15.58 26.31
C LEU A 49 17.22 14.54 25.80
N SER A 50 17.61 13.71 24.82
CA SER A 50 16.75 12.65 24.29
C SER A 50 16.42 11.59 25.35
N ILE A 51 17.41 11.18 26.15
CA ILE A 51 17.23 10.24 27.26
C ILE A 51 16.36 10.88 28.35
N TYR A 52 16.61 12.13 28.72
CA TYR A 52 15.80 12.87 29.68
C TYR A 52 14.34 12.96 29.22
N LEU A 53 14.10 13.32 27.96
CA LEU A 53 12.77 13.40 27.36
C LEU A 53 12.09 12.03 27.28
N LEU A 54 12.82 10.95 27.03
CA LEU A 54 12.29 9.58 27.03
C LEU A 54 11.88 9.09 28.43
N ILE A 55 12.64 9.48 29.46
CA ILE A 55 12.37 9.11 30.85
C ILE A 55 11.29 10.00 31.46
N SER A 56 11.28 11.29 31.12
CA SER A 56 10.30 12.24 31.63
C SER A 56 8.94 12.06 30.96
N ASN A 57 7.87 12.37 31.70
CA ASN A 57 6.52 12.38 31.14
C ASN A 57 6.24 13.67 30.32
N ASP A 58 7.23 14.54 30.16
CA ASP A 58 7.08 15.84 29.50
C ASP A 58 6.95 15.72 27.98
N ILE A 59 7.47 14.64 27.36
CA ILE A 59 7.19 14.31 25.95
C ILE A 59 5.69 14.26 25.68
N ASN A 60 4.91 13.67 26.59
CA ASN A 60 3.47 13.54 26.40
C ASN A 60 2.78 14.90 26.43
N LYS A 61 3.24 15.83 27.26
CA LYS A 61 2.72 17.22 27.30
C LYS A 61 3.08 17.98 26.03
N ILE A 62 4.32 17.86 25.55
CA ILE A 62 4.76 18.50 24.30
C ILE A 62 3.95 17.96 23.12
N ASN A 63 3.81 16.64 23.01
CA ASN A 63 3.01 16.00 21.97
C ASN A 63 1.55 16.45 22.03
N TRP A 64 0.95 16.47 23.23
CA TRP A 64 -0.42 16.96 23.41
C TRP A 64 -0.59 18.40 22.96
N ASN A 65 0.34 19.30 23.33
CA ASN A 65 0.31 20.70 22.91
C ASN A 65 0.42 20.86 21.39
N ILE A 66 1.24 20.04 20.72
CA ILE A 66 1.36 20.03 19.25
C ILE A 66 0.05 19.55 18.62
N LEU A 67 -0.55 18.49 19.15
CA LEU A 67 -1.81 17.96 18.67
C LEU A 67 -2.95 18.98 18.86
N CYS A 68 -3.06 19.65 20.02
CA CYS A 68 -4.02 20.73 20.21
C CYS A 68 -3.84 21.87 19.19
N LYS A 69 -2.60 22.19 18.80
CA LYS A 69 -2.31 23.18 17.75
C LYS A 69 -2.65 22.68 16.34
N GLN A 70 -2.63 21.37 16.10
CA GLN A 70 -3.05 20.77 14.83
C GLN A 70 -4.58 20.88 14.67
N TRP A 71 -5.34 20.62 15.74
CA TRP A 71 -6.81 20.66 15.76
C TRP A 71 -7.36 22.04 16.13
N LYS A 72 -6.79 23.12 15.59
CA LYS A 72 -7.26 24.49 15.88
C LYS A 72 -8.74 24.65 15.54
N GLY A 73 -9.50 25.25 16.46
CA GLY A 73 -10.94 25.46 16.30
C GLY A 73 -11.82 24.30 16.76
N GLN A 74 -11.22 23.21 17.25
CA GLN A 74 -11.92 22.10 17.91
C GLN A 74 -11.21 21.74 19.22
N GLU A 75 -11.95 21.28 20.21
CA GLU A 75 -11.34 20.83 21.47
C GLU A 75 -10.86 19.39 21.32
N LEU A 76 -9.55 19.16 21.36
CA LEU A 76 -9.00 17.80 21.32
C LEU A 76 -9.25 17.11 22.68
N VAL A 77 -10.14 16.10 22.71
CA VAL A 77 -10.52 15.39 23.95
C VAL A 77 -9.93 13.98 24.04
N HIS A 78 -9.53 13.38 22.92
CA HIS A 78 -8.89 12.06 22.91
C HIS A 78 -7.88 11.95 21.77
N TYR A 79 -6.77 11.28 22.04
CA TYR A 79 -5.81 10.87 21.03
C TYR A 79 -5.20 9.53 21.42
N GLN A 80 -5.28 8.53 20.53
CA GLN A 80 -4.71 7.23 20.79
C GLN A 80 -4.40 6.44 19.52
N ASN A 81 -3.21 5.85 19.44
CA ASN A 81 -2.84 4.91 18.39
C ASN A 81 -3.26 3.47 18.74
N SER A 82 -3.88 2.78 17.79
CA SER A 82 -4.05 1.33 17.75
C SER A 82 -2.99 0.70 16.82
N VAL A 83 -3.10 -0.61 16.56
CA VAL A 83 -2.29 -1.31 15.55
C VAL A 83 -2.78 -0.98 14.12
N TYR A 84 -3.99 -0.45 13.97
CA TYR A 84 -4.66 -0.21 12.70
C TYR A 84 -4.66 1.27 12.31
N SER A 85 -4.88 2.18 13.26
CA SER A 85 -4.98 3.60 12.99
C SER A 85 -4.67 4.47 14.20
N ASN A 86 -4.46 5.76 13.94
CA ASN A 86 -4.56 6.81 14.94
C ASN A 86 -6.03 7.21 15.11
N ILE A 87 -6.56 7.09 16.33
CA ILE A 87 -7.91 7.52 16.68
C ILE A 87 -7.83 8.85 17.42
N THR A 88 -8.50 9.85 16.88
CA THR A 88 -8.63 11.18 17.47
C THR A 88 -10.09 11.50 17.69
N VAL A 89 -10.44 12.07 18.84
CA VAL A 89 -11.77 12.60 19.12
C VAL A 89 -11.65 14.07 19.46
N THR A 90 -12.44 14.89 18.77
CA THR A 90 -12.61 16.29 19.11
C THR A 90 -14.02 16.53 19.63
N ALA A 91 -14.16 17.47 20.55
CA ALA A 91 -15.43 17.97 21.03
C ALA A 91 -15.67 19.38 20.50
N ARG A 92 -16.91 19.66 20.14
CA ARG A 92 -17.40 21.01 19.87
C ARG A 92 -18.83 21.09 20.34
N GLU A 93 -19.09 21.97 21.32
CA GLU A 93 -20.40 22.12 21.95
C GLU A 93 -20.91 20.76 22.44
N ASN A 94 -22.04 20.27 21.92
CA ASN A 94 -22.64 18.98 22.30
C ASN A 94 -22.28 17.82 21.35
N GLN A 95 -21.32 18.00 20.45
CA GLN A 95 -20.95 17.02 19.43
C GLN A 95 -19.51 16.51 19.62
N PHE A 96 -19.34 15.20 19.50
CA PHE A 96 -18.05 14.53 19.37
C PHE A 96 -17.83 14.13 17.91
N ASN A 97 -16.64 14.46 17.38
CA ASN A 97 -16.21 14.10 16.05
C ASN A 97 -15.09 13.06 16.14
N PHE A 98 -15.25 11.95 15.44
CA PHE A 98 -14.30 10.85 15.44
C PHE A 98 -13.48 10.85 14.15
N PHE A 99 -12.16 10.77 14.29
CA PHE A 99 -11.22 10.74 13.18
C PHE A 99 -10.33 9.50 13.27
N SER A 100 -10.05 8.90 12.11
CA SER A 100 -9.05 7.85 11.93
C SER A 100 -7.96 8.35 10.98
N ASN A 101 -6.71 8.37 11.43
CA ASN A 101 -5.56 8.89 10.69
C ASN A 101 -5.79 10.33 10.17
N GLY A 102 -6.53 11.15 10.94
CA GLY A 102 -6.89 12.52 10.58
C GLY A 102 -8.06 12.65 9.60
N ILE A 103 -8.64 11.55 9.12
CA ILE A 103 -9.81 11.53 8.23
C ILE A 103 -11.08 11.40 9.10
N PRO A 104 -12.11 12.24 8.89
CA PRO A 104 -13.37 12.13 9.62
C PRO A 104 -14.06 10.80 9.30
N ILE A 105 -14.60 10.15 10.32
CA ILE A 105 -15.35 8.88 10.17
C ILE A 105 -16.83 9.12 10.42
N PHE A 106 -17.17 9.68 11.58
CA PHE A 106 -18.55 10.01 11.96
C PHE A 106 -18.56 11.01 13.11
N SER A 107 -19.75 11.54 13.37
CA SER A 107 -20.03 12.48 14.45
C SER A 107 -21.22 12.01 15.26
N THR A 108 -21.26 12.37 16.54
CA THR A 108 -22.34 12.00 17.46
C THR A 108 -22.64 13.17 18.39
N PRO A 109 -23.89 13.40 18.82
CA PRO A 109 -25.08 12.55 18.62
C PRO A 109 -25.72 12.67 17.23
N ASP A 110 -25.37 13.69 16.44
CA ASP A 110 -25.95 13.93 15.12
C ASP A 110 -24.97 13.47 14.01
N PRO A 111 -25.22 12.29 13.39
CA PRO A 111 -24.39 11.79 12.32
C PRO A 111 -24.75 12.45 10.98
N ASP A 112 -23.99 12.11 9.93
CA ASP A 112 -24.39 12.41 8.55
C ASP A 112 -25.61 11.56 8.17
N ILE A 113 -26.79 12.07 8.52
CA ILE A 113 -28.09 11.42 8.29
C ILE A 113 -28.26 11.05 6.82
N ALA A 114 -27.78 11.90 5.90
CA ALA A 114 -27.94 11.66 4.48
C ALA A 114 -27.16 10.43 4.04
N PHE A 115 -25.89 10.37 4.41
CA PHE A 115 -25.05 9.21 4.15
C PHE A 115 -25.62 7.95 4.81
N VAL A 116 -25.95 8.02 6.10
CA VAL A 116 -26.37 6.88 6.90
C VAL A 116 -27.69 6.28 6.39
N GLU A 117 -28.72 7.10 6.19
CA GLU A 117 -30.03 6.62 5.72
C GLU A 117 -29.97 6.08 4.29
N GLU A 118 -29.22 6.72 3.39
CA GLU A 118 -29.04 6.20 2.03
C GLU A 118 -28.30 4.86 2.01
N PHE A 119 -27.17 4.78 2.72
CA PHE A 119 -26.33 3.59 2.72
C PHE A 119 -27.02 2.38 3.37
N VAL A 120 -27.90 2.60 4.36
CA VAL A 120 -28.63 1.52 5.01
C VAL A 120 -29.91 1.17 4.27
N HIS A 121 -30.80 2.14 4.08
CA HIS A 121 -32.16 1.82 3.64
C HIS A 121 -32.23 1.46 2.16
N LEU A 122 -31.42 2.08 1.31
CA LEU A 122 -31.49 1.78 -0.12
C LEU A 122 -31.10 0.32 -0.40
N PRO A 123 -30.01 -0.26 0.15
CA PRO A 123 -29.79 -1.71 0.02
C PRO A 123 -30.85 -2.57 0.70
N LEU A 124 -31.25 -2.26 1.94
CA LEU A 124 -32.14 -3.13 2.72
C LEU A 124 -33.55 -3.20 2.11
N LEU A 125 -34.06 -2.10 1.54
CA LEU A 125 -35.37 -2.09 0.88
C LEU A 125 -35.36 -2.83 -0.47
N PHE A 126 -34.19 -3.10 -1.07
CA PHE A 126 -34.10 -3.95 -2.26
C PHE A 126 -34.24 -5.43 -1.91
N HIS A 127 -33.97 -5.83 -0.68
CA HIS A 127 -34.32 -7.15 -0.18
C HIS A 127 -35.81 -7.19 0.22
N SER A 128 -36.49 -8.33 0.06
CA SER A 128 -37.92 -8.42 0.37
C SER A 128 -38.20 -8.41 1.87
N TYR A 129 -37.41 -9.17 2.65
CA TYR A 129 -37.56 -9.26 4.10
C TYR A 129 -36.19 -9.60 4.73
N PRO A 130 -35.37 -8.58 5.03
CA PRO A 130 -34.01 -8.84 5.52
C PRO A 130 -34.02 -9.21 7.03
N GLU A 131 -33.41 -10.34 7.39
CA GLU A 131 -33.35 -10.87 8.76
C GLU A 131 -31.91 -10.89 9.32
N ASN A 132 -30.96 -11.35 8.50
CA ASN A 132 -29.56 -11.56 8.87
C ASN A 132 -28.65 -10.61 8.10
N ILE A 133 -28.10 -9.63 8.81
CA ILE A 133 -27.27 -8.57 8.24
C ILE A 133 -25.81 -8.76 8.63
N LEU A 134 -24.92 -8.63 7.64
CA LEU A 134 -23.49 -8.47 7.87
C LEU A 134 -23.10 -7.02 7.57
N LEU A 135 -22.53 -6.34 8.56
CA LEU A 135 -21.97 -5.00 8.39
C LEU A 135 -20.46 -5.06 8.58
N ILE A 136 -19.70 -4.71 7.53
CA ILE A 136 -18.24 -4.65 7.55
C ILE A 136 -17.80 -3.20 7.67
N GLY A 137 -17.23 -2.84 8.82
CA GLY A 137 -16.75 -1.49 9.12
C GLY A 137 -17.88 -0.46 9.33
N GLY A 138 -17.50 0.71 9.84
CA GLY A 138 -18.35 1.92 9.84
C GLY A 138 -19.75 1.76 10.45
N GLY A 139 -19.88 1.00 11.56
CA GLY A 139 -21.18 0.73 12.16
C GLY A 139 -21.63 1.77 13.19
N ALA A 140 -20.74 2.16 14.10
CA ALA A 140 -21.08 3.16 15.12
C ALA A 140 -21.23 4.56 14.50
N GLY A 141 -22.21 5.33 15.00
CA GLY A 141 -22.48 6.68 14.51
C GLY A 141 -23.62 6.75 13.50
N GLY A 142 -24.67 5.93 13.67
CA GLY A 142 -25.94 6.02 12.95
C GLY A 142 -26.30 4.76 12.18
N VAL A 143 -25.33 4.08 11.57
CA VAL A 143 -25.58 2.94 10.66
C VAL A 143 -26.22 1.77 11.40
N LEU A 144 -25.72 1.39 12.57
CA LEU A 144 -26.33 0.34 13.38
C LEU A 144 -27.74 0.71 13.84
N ASN A 145 -27.96 1.99 14.18
CA ASN A 145 -29.26 2.47 14.60
C ASN A 145 -30.29 2.34 13.47
N GLU A 146 -29.95 2.73 12.25
CA GLU A 146 -30.85 2.63 11.10
C GLU A 146 -31.16 1.18 10.70
N ILE A 147 -30.17 0.27 10.76
CA ILE A 147 -30.40 -1.15 10.49
C ILE A 147 -31.36 -1.73 11.55
N ALA A 148 -31.20 -1.33 12.81
CA ALA A 148 -32.02 -1.84 13.91
C ALA A 148 -33.49 -1.40 13.85
N LYS A 149 -33.84 -0.38 13.06
CA LYS A 149 -35.23 0.05 12.84
C LYS A 149 -36.08 -0.99 12.10
N TYR A 150 -35.45 -1.87 11.34
CA TYR A 150 -36.16 -2.96 10.67
C TYR A 150 -36.60 -3.99 11.71
N SER A 151 -37.91 -4.15 11.86
CA SER A 151 -38.51 -5.16 12.74
C SER A 151 -38.15 -6.59 12.32
N SER A 152 -38.04 -6.82 11.01
CA SER A 152 -37.62 -8.11 10.41
C SER A 152 -36.19 -8.50 10.75
N VAL A 153 -35.30 -7.53 10.99
CA VAL A 153 -33.89 -7.82 11.27
C VAL A 153 -33.78 -8.44 12.66
N GLU A 154 -33.24 -9.66 12.73
CA GLU A 154 -33.00 -10.38 13.98
C GLU A 154 -31.54 -10.30 14.41
N ASN A 155 -30.61 -10.39 13.44
CA ASN A 155 -29.18 -10.50 13.70
C ASN A 155 -28.39 -9.48 12.89
N ILE A 156 -27.65 -8.62 13.57
CA ILE A 156 -26.70 -7.68 12.98
C ILE A 156 -25.30 -8.11 13.38
N HIS A 157 -24.58 -8.77 12.49
CA HIS A 157 -23.17 -9.07 12.69
C HIS A 157 -22.34 -7.86 12.28
N TYR A 158 -21.88 -7.09 13.27
CA TYR A 158 -21.00 -5.94 13.03
C TYR A 158 -19.54 -6.35 13.19
N ILE A 159 -18.82 -6.32 12.07
CA ILE A 159 -17.40 -6.65 12.04
C ILE A 159 -16.58 -5.37 12.08
N GLU A 160 -15.89 -5.17 13.19
CA GLU A 160 -15.00 -4.03 13.40
C GLU A 160 -13.56 -4.52 13.47
N LEU A 161 -12.69 -3.92 12.65
CA LEU A 161 -11.29 -4.29 12.60
C LEU A 161 -10.56 -3.79 13.86
N ASP A 162 -10.87 -2.58 14.32
CA ASP A 162 -10.18 -1.95 15.43
C ASP A 162 -11.01 -1.93 16.73
N PRO A 163 -10.77 -2.86 17.68
CA PRO A 163 -11.44 -2.84 18.98
C PRO A 163 -11.20 -1.57 19.79
N LEU A 164 -10.14 -0.80 19.50
CA LEU A 164 -9.95 0.49 20.15
C LEU A 164 -11.03 1.49 19.73
N MET A 165 -11.50 1.45 18.48
CA MET A 165 -12.56 2.35 17.99
C MET A 165 -13.81 2.23 18.85
N ILE A 166 -14.32 1.01 19.05
CA ILE A 166 -15.51 0.77 19.87
C ILE A 166 -15.30 1.21 21.33
N LYS A 167 -14.11 0.96 21.89
CA LYS A 167 -13.78 1.43 23.25
C LYS A 167 -13.79 2.95 23.37
N VAL A 168 -13.33 3.65 22.34
CA VAL A 168 -13.33 5.12 22.31
C VAL A 168 -14.76 5.64 22.13
N VAL A 169 -15.58 5.00 21.29
CA VAL A 169 -17.03 5.31 21.18
C VAL A 169 -17.75 5.13 22.51
N GLN A 170 -17.50 4.05 23.23
CA GLN A 170 -18.07 3.81 24.56
C GLN A 170 -17.59 4.83 25.61
N LYS A 171 -16.37 5.34 25.47
CA LYS A 171 -15.83 6.38 26.37
C LYS A 171 -16.50 7.74 26.15
N TYR A 172 -16.81 8.07 24.90
CA TYR A 172 -17.51 9.30 24.50
C TYR A 172 -18.93 8.96 24.02
N ALA A 173 -19.65 8.21 24.87
CA ALA A 173 -20.96 7.68 24.52
C ALA A 173 -22.01 8.80 24.47
N THR A 174 -22.90 8.70 23.50
CA THR A 174 -24.08 9.57 23.32
C THR A 174 -25.33 8.69 23.31
N PRO A 175 -26.55 9.25 23.45
CA PRO A 175 -27.77 8.46 23.39
C PRO A 175 -27.85 7.56 22.14
N LEU A 176 -27.39 8.07 21.00
CA LEU A 176 -27.27 7.30 19.75
C LEU A 176 -26.36 6.09 19.90
N THR A 177 -25.10 6.29 20.29
CA THR A 177 -24.13 5.19 20.34
C THR A 177 -24.42 4.19 21.46
N VAL A 178 -25.06 4.63 22.54
CA VAL A 178 -25.59 3.73 23.58
C VAL A 178 -26.71 2.85 23.01
N ALA A 179 -27.67 3.43 22.28
CA ALA A 179 -28.75 2.67 21.65
C ALA A 179 -28.22 1.66 20.63
N GLU A 180 -27.18 2.02 19.87
CA GLU A 180 -26.54 1.13 18.89
C GLU A 180 -25.80 -0.04 19.55
N LEU A 181 -24.88 0.27 20.47
CA LEU A 181 -23.96 -0.74 21.01
C LEU A 181 -24.61 -1.66 22.04
N ASN A 182 -25.72 -1.23 22.67
CA ASN A 182 -26.49 -2.04 23.61
C ASN A 182 -27.69 -2.74 22.96
N ASN A 183 -27.92 -2.56 21.66
CA ASN A 183 -29.03 -3.22 20.98
C ASN A 183 -28.83 -4.74 20.98
N PRO A 184 -29.81 -5.55 21.44
CA PRO A 184 -29.66 -7.01 21.51
C PRO A 184 -29.49 -7.68 20.15
N LYS A 185 -29.91 -7.03 19.06
CA LYS A 185 -29.70 -7.50 17.68
C LYS A 185 -28.24 -7.39 17.24
N VAL A 186 -27.46 -6.50 17.84
CA VAL A 186 -26.09 -6.17 17.42
C VAL A 186 -25.06 -7.08 18.08
N LYS A 187 -24.33 -7.83 17.24
CA LYS A 187 -23.26 -8.74 17.63
C LYS A 187 -21.93 -8.24 17.08
N ILE A 188 -21.19 -7.50 17.91
CA ILE A 188 -19.89 -6.95 17.56
C ILE A 188 -18.82 -8.06 17.55
N LYS A 189 -18.04 -8.15 16.47
CA LYS A 189 -16.89 -9.05 16.33
C LYS A 189 -15.66 -8.26 15.95
N TYR A 190 -14.61 -8.40 16.76
CA TYR A 190 -13.32 -7.75 16.53
C TYR A 190 -12.43 -8.62 15.65
N THR A 191 -12.58 -8.48 14.33
CA THR A 191 -11.81 -9.27 13.35
C THR A 191 -11.78 -8.54 12.01
N ASP A 192 -10.90 -8.99 11.11
CA ASP A 192 -10.92 -8.56 9.72
C ASP A 192 -12.20 -9.04 9.01
N GLY A 193 -12.90 -8.12 8.34
CA GLY A 193 -14.17 -8.39 7.64
C GLY A 193 -14.03 -9.43 6.54
N ARG A 194 -12.89 -9.44 5.85
CA ARG A 194 -12.61 -10.41 4.81
C ARG A 194 -12.30 -11.80 5.38
N LEU A 195 -11.55 -11.86 6.48
CA LEU A 195 -11.37 -13.12 7.23
C LEU A 195 -12.70 -13.69 7.74
N TRP A 196 -13.64 -12.83 8.15
CA TRP A 196 -14.95 -13.26 8.65
C TRP A 196 -15.77 -14.00 7.59
N VAL A 197 -15.79 -13.51 6.34
CA VAL A 197 -16.53 -14.11 5.23
C VAL A 197 -15.89 -15.40 4.70
N LYS A 198 -14.60 -15.63 4.97
CA LYS A 198 -13.92 -16.93 4.74
C LYS A 198 -14.26 -18.01 5.77
N GLY A 199 -15.00 -17.66 6.82
CA GLY A 199 -15.41 -18.57 7.87
C GLY A 199 -16.44 -19.60 7.41
N PRO A 200 -17.07 -20.35 8.34
CA PRO A 200 -18.15 -21.27 7.99
C PRO A 200 -19.26 -20.54 7.23
N THR A 201 -19.90 -21.24 6.30
CA THR A 201 -21.04 -20.75 5.52
C THR A 201 -22.10 -20.18 6.46
N ARG A 202 -22.56 -18.97 6.13
CA ARG A 202 -23.65 -18.26 6.78
C ARG A 202 -24.63 -17.85 5.67
N ASN A 203 -25.88 -17.61 6.02
CA ASN A 203 -26.90 -17.15 5.07
C ASN A 203 -27.24 -15.70 5.42
N TYR A 204 -26.43 -14.76 4.93
CA TYR A 204 -26.72 -13.34 5.08
C TYR A 204 -27.65 -12.87 3.97
N ASP A 205 -28.70 -12.15 4.34
CA ASP A 205 -29.66 -11.57 3.39
C ASP A 205 -29.09 -10.27 2.80
N VAL A 206 -28.39 -9.49 3.64
CA VAL A 206 -27.71 -8.27 3.18
C VAL A 206 -26.32 -8.16 3.79
N VAL A 207 -25.34 -7.92 2.94
CA VAL A 207 -23.94 -7.62 3.31
C VAL A 207 -23.66 -6.16 2.95
N LEU A 208 -23.50 -5.31 3.96
CA LEU A 208 -23.13 -3.91 3.82
C LEU A 208 -21.63 -3.74 4.05
N VAL A 209 -20.91 -3.22 3.06
CA VAL A 209 -19.49 -2.91 3.18
C VAL A 209 -19.30 -1.41 3.31
N ASN A 210 -19.22 -0.93 4.55
CA ASN A 210 -19.01 0.49 4.86
C ASN A 210 -17.52 0.78 5.06
N LEU A 211 -16.76 0.67 3.97
CA LEU A 211 -15.34 0.94 3.96
C LEU A 211 -15.03 2.08 2.99
N PRO A 212 -13.93 2.83 3.23
CA PRO A 212 -13.46 3.81 2.27
C PRO A 212 -13.15 3.17 0.91
N PRO A 213 -13.17 3.96 -0.18
CA PRO A 213 -12.79 3.50 -1.52
C PRO A 213 -11.40 2.84 -1.55
N PRO A 214 -11.06 2.08 -2.62
CA PRO A 214 -9.81 1.31 -2.73
C PRO A 214 -8.55 2.20 -2.90
N SER A 215 -8.23 3.02 -1.90
CA SER A 215 -7.12 3.97 -1.88
C SER A 215 -5.77 3.34 -1.51
N THR A 216 -5.83 2.16 -0.89
CA THR A 216 -4.66 1.36 -0.48
C THR A 216 -4.90 -0.10 -0.85
N LEU A 217 -3.85 -0.93 -0.89
CA LEU A 217 -4.02 -2.37 -1.13
C LEU A 217 -4.84 -3.07 -0.02
N GLN A 218 -4.73 -2.60 1.21
CA GLN A 218 -5.54 -3.10 2.33
C GLN A 218 -7.03 -2.86 2.11
N LEU A 219 -7.43 -1.70 1.58
CA LEU A 219 -8.82 -1.41 1.27
C LEU A 219 -9.24 -2.08 -0.05
N ASN A 220 -8.37 -2.09 -1.06
CA ASN A 220 -8.64 -2.67 -2.37
C ASN A 220 -9.08 -4.12 -2.29
N ARG A 221 -8.57 -4.89 -1.32
CA ARG A 221 -8.94 -6.29 -1.10
C ARG A 221 -10.44 -6.52 -0.86
N PHE A 222 -11.23 -5.49 -0.57
CA PHE A 222 -12.70 -5.54 -0.42
C PHE A 222 -13.46 -5.14 -1.72
N TYR A 223 -12.72 -4.87 -2.79
CA TYR A 223 -13.22 -4.44 -4.08
C TYR A 223 -12.76 -5.37 -5.22
N THR A 224 -12.26 -6.57 -4.87
CA THR A 224 -11.72 -7.55 -5.82
C THR A 224 -12.73 -8.64 -6.14
N VAL A 225 -12.56 -9.26 -7.31
CA VAL A 225 -13.29 -10.49 -7.70
C VAL A 225 -13.19 -11.56 -6.61
N ASP A 226 -11.99 -11.74 -6.04
CA ASP A 226 -11.73 -12.71 -4.98
C ASP A 226 -12.62 -12.45 -3.74
N PHE A 227 -12.72 -11.21 -3.28
CA PHE A 227 -13.60 -10.87 -2.15
C PHE A 227 -15.08 -11.02 -2.49
N PHE A 228 -15.51 -10.63 -3.69
CA PHE A 228 -16.90 -10.82 -4.09
C PHE A 228 -17.28 -12.30 -4.14
N GLN A 229 -16.36 -13.19 -4.52
CA GLN A 229 -16.57 -14.65 -4.47
C GLN A 229 -16.73 -15.14 -3.03
N GLU A 230 -15.87 -14.66 -2.13
CA GLU A 230 -15.95 -14.98 -0.70
C GLU A 230 -17.29 -14.50 -0.10
N VAL A 231 -17.74 -13.28 -0.43
CA VAL A 231 -19.05 -12.78 0.03
C VAL A 231 -20.21 -13.58 -0.57
N LYS A 232 -20.15 -13.93 -1.86
CA LYS A 232 -21.18 -14.77 -2.49
C LYS A 232 -21.36 -16.11 -1.78
N SER A 233 -20.29 -16.67 -1.20
CA SER A 233 -20.35 -17.93 -0.46
C SER A 233 -21.07 -17.85 0.89
N VAL A 234 -21.29 -16.64 1.43
CA VAL A 234 -21.99 -16.41 2.70
C VAL A 234 -23.32 -15.65 2.53
N LEU A 235 -23.74 -15.40 1.30
CA LEU A 235 -25.03 -14.79 0.99
C LEU A 235 -26.11 -15.86 0.86
N SER A 236 -27.35 -15.51 1.24
CA SER A 236 -28.54 -16.27 0.83
C SER A 236 -28.71 -16.24 -0.70
N GLN A 237 -29.63 -17.06 -1.23
CA GLN A 237 -29.87 -17.15 -2.68
C GLN A 237 -30.34 -15.81 -3.28
N ASP A 238 -31.16 -15.07 -2.54
CA ASP A 238 -31.68 -13.73 -2.83
C ASP A 238 -30.84 -12.60 -2.19
N GLY A 239 -29.73 -12.97 -1.54
CA GLY A 239 -28.92 -12.06 -0.76
C GLY A 239 -28.27 -10.96 -1.60
N ILE A 240 -28.08 -9.80 -0.98
CA ILE A 240 -27.56 -8.59 -1.63
C ILE A 240 -26.24 -8.17 -0.96
N ILE A 241 -25.21 -7.90 -1.76
CA ILE A 241 -24.05 -7.13 -1.30
C ILE A 241 -24.20 -5.67 -1.72
N ALA A 242 -23.89 -4.74 -0.82
CA ALA A 242 -23.79 -3.32 -1.09
C ALA A 242 -22.40 -2.78 -0.77
N ILE A 243 -21.80 -2.06 -1.72
CA ILE A 243 -20.54 -1.34 -1.54
C ILE A 243 -20.66 0.11 -2.02
N LEU A 244 -19.79 0.97 -1.50
CA LEU A 244 -19.71 2.38 -1.88
C LEU A 244 -18.52 2.65 -2.79
N ALA A 245 -18.71 3.51 -3.80
CA ALA A 245 -17.62 4.15 -4.52
C ALA A 245 -17.93 5.63 -4.80
N PRO A 246 -16.92 6.46 -5.07
CA PRO A 246 -17.13 7.86 -5.43
C PRO A 246 -18.04 7.99 -6.67
N GLY A 247 -18.94 8.96 -6.65
CA GLY A 247 -19.90 9.23 -7.71
C GLY A 247 -20.11 10.72 -7.96
N SER A 248 -20.96 11.02 -8.93
CA SER A 248 -21.47 12.36 -9.19
C SER A 248 -22.79 12.26 -9.92
N LEU A 249 -23.74 13.15 -9.57
CA LEU A 249 -25.02 13.29 -10.27
C LEU A 249 -24.97 14.27 -11.45
N THR A 250 -23.88 15.01 -11.60
CA THR A 250 -23.78 16.11 -12.58
C THR A 250 -22.78 15.78 -13.69
N TYR A 251 -21.62 15.25 -13.33
CA TYR A 251 -20.54 15.03 -14.28
C TYR A 251 -19.63 13.89 -13.84
N LEU A 252 -19.41 12.92 -14.73
CA LEU A 252 -18.43 11.85 -14.54
C LEU A 252 -17.25 12.11 -15.48
N ASN A 253 -16.08 12.43 -14.91
CA ASN A 253 -14.84 12.49 -15.67
C ASN A 253 -14.35 11.07 -16.03
N GLU A 254 -13.45 10.99 -17.01
CA GLU A 254 -12.92 9.72 -17.52
C GLU A 254 -12.33 8.84 -16.42
N GLU A 255 -11.58 9.42 -15.48
CA GLU A 255 -10.93 8.68 -14.39
C GLU A 255 -11.96 8.06 -13.41
N LEU A 256 -13.06 8.78 -13.14
CA LEU A 256 -14.16 8.29 -12.32
C LEU A 256 -14.98 7.22 -13.06
N ILE A 257 -15.19 7.38 -14.38
CA ILE A 257 -15.80 6.36 -15.25
C ILE A 257 -14.97 5.07 -15.20
N ASN A 258 -13.64 5.17 -15.33
CA ASN A 258 -12.75 4.01 -15.29
C ASN A 258 -12.82 3.28 -13.94
N LEU A 259 -12.82 4.02 -12.83
CA LEU A 259 -12.96 3.43 -11.49
C LEU A 259 -14.30 2.71 -11.32
N ASN A 260 -15.41 3.39 -11.59
CA ASN A 260 -16.75 2.82 -11.41
C ASN A 260 -16.97 1.60 -12.33
N THR A 261 -16.49 1.66 -13.57
CA THR A 261 -16.57 0.54 -14.51
C THR A 261 -15.68 -0.63 -14.07
N CYS A 262 -14.48 -0.37 -13.57
CA CYS A 262 -13.60 -1.40 -13.01
C CYS A 262 -14.29 -2.15 -11.88
N LEU A 263 -14.95 -1.45 -10.96
CA LEU A 263 -15.68 -2.05 -9.84
C LEU A 263 -16.90 -2.86 -10.32
N LEU A 264 -17.70 -2.30 -11.24
CA LEU A 264 -18.86 -2.98 -11.83
C LEU A 264 -18.48 -4.26 -12.56
N LEU A 265 -17.46 -4.21 -13.43
CA LEU A 265 -17.00 -5.38 -14.17
C LEU A 265 -16.45 -6.46 -13.23
N SER A 266 -15.76 -6.06 -12.15
CA SER A 266 -15.24 -7.00 -11.14
C SER A 266 -16.38 -7.67 -10.37
N MET A 267 -17.40 -6.91 -9.99
CA MET A 267 -18.59 -7.44 -9.33
C MET A 267 -19.41 -8.36 -10.27
N GLY A 268 -19.59 -7.95 -11.53
CA GLY A 268 -20.30 -8.71 -12.56
C GLY A 268 -19.59 -9.98 -13.03
N LYS A 269 -18.31 -10.19 -12.67
CA LYS A 269 -17.64 -11.49 -12.85
C LYS A 269 -18.12 -12.56 -11.86
N VAL A 270 -18.73 -12.14 -10.76
CA VAL A 270 -19.12 -13.03 -9.66
C VAL A 270 -20.64 -13.12 -9.52
N PHE A 271 -21.31 -11.97 -9.59
CA PHE A 271 -22.76 -11.86 -9.49
C PHE A 271 -23.38 -11.73 -10.86
N SER A 272 -24.48 -12.44 -11.08
CA SER A 272 -25.22 -12.42 -12.34
C SER A 272 -25.93 -11.09 -12.58
N TYR A 273 -26.29 -10.39 -11.50
CA TYR A 273 -27.05 -9.15 -11.56
C TYR A 273 -26.41 -8.08 -10.67
N THR A 274 -26.11 -6.94 -11.29
CA THR A 274 -25.54 -5.76 -10.63
C THR A 274 -26.41 -4.55 -10.91
N ARG A 275 -26.63 -3.71 -9.91
CA ARG A 275 -27.38 -2.45 -10.03
C ARG A 275 -26.63 -1.33 -9.32
N VAL A 276 -26.78 -0.11 -9.82
CA VAL A 276 -26.18 1.08 -9.20
C VAL A 276 -27.29 2.04 -8.82
N ILE A 277 -27.14 2.70 -7.69
CA ILE A 277 -27.90 3.88 -7.32
C ILE A 277 -26.94 5.07 -7.38
N PRO A 278 -27.00 5.90 -8.44
CA PRO A 278 -26.09 7.02 -8.60
C PRO A 278 -26.28 8.08 -7.53
N GLY A 279 -25.19 8.68 -7.08
CA GLY A 279 -25.17 9.71 -6.05
C GLY A 279 -23.80 10.38 -5.92
N ASP A 280 -23.61 11.19 -4.88
CA ASP A 280 -22.29 11.69 -4.51
C ASP A 280 -21.35 10.53 -4.13
N PHE A 281 -21.93 9.52 -3.49
CA PHE A 281 -21.41 8.16 -3.50
C PHE A 281 -22.38 7.28 -4.27
N ASN A 282 -21.84 6.51 -5.21
CA ASN A 282 -22.59 5.47 -5.88
C ASN A 282 -22.73 4.27 -4.94
N ILE A 283 -23.96 3.79 -4.76
CA ILE A 283 -24.22 2.54 -4.06
C ILE A 283 -24.32 1.43 -5.11
N PHE A 284 -23.37 0.52 -5.08
CA PHE A 284 -23.34 -0.65 -5.95
C PHE A 284 -23.98 -1.82 -5.23
N LEU A 285 -25.03 -2.37 -5.83
CA LEU A 285 -25.73 -3.55 -5.36
C LEU A 285 -25.45 -4.72 -6.29
N ALA A 286 -25.28 -5.92 -5.73
CA ALA A 286 -25.24 -7.14 -6.52
C ALA A 286 -25.89 -8.32 -5.82
N SER A 287 -26.46 -9.20 -6.64
CA SER A 287 -27.11 -10.43 -6.19
C SER A 287 -27.02 -11.52 -7.26
N SER A 288 -27.27 -12.76 -6.85
CA SER A 288 -27.52 -13.87 -7.77
C SER A 288 -28.97 -13.90 -8.25
N ASP A 289 -29.87 -13.19 -7.56
CA ASP A 289 -31.28 -13.07 -7.91
C ASP A 289 -31.53 -11.91 -8.87
N ARG A 290 -32.39 -12.15 -9.87
CA ARG A 290 -32.76 -11.21 -10.91
C ARG A 290 -33.69 -10.11 -10.39
N GLU A 291 -34.43 -10.35 -9.32
CA GLU A 291 -35.39 -9.40 -8.76
C GLU A 291 -34.79 -8.02 -8.47
N ILE A 292 -33.49 -7.96 -8.14
CA ILE A 292 -32.75 -6.71 -7.92
C ILE A 292 -32.84 -5.72 -9.09
N LEU A 293 -32.98 -6.22 -10.33
CA LEU A 293 -33.15 -5.40 -11.54
C LEU A 293 -34.59 -4.95 -11.75
N ASN A 294 -35.56 -5.73 -11.27
CA ASN A 294 -36.99 -5.52 -11.54
C ASN A 294 -37.63 -4.54 -10.55
N HIS A 295 -36.96 -4.19 -9.45
CA HIS A 295 -37.51 -3.24 -8.47
C HIS A 295 -37.54 -1.81 -9.04
N ASN A 296 -38.74 -1.23 -9.09
CA ASN A 296 -38.98 0.18 -9.39
C ASN A 296 -39.13 0.98 -8.09
N ALA A 297 -39.12 2.31 -8.20
CA ALA A 297 -39.29 3.19 -7.05
C ALA A 297 -40.57 2.88 -6.25
N ASP A 298 -41.67 2.57 -6.92
CA ASP A 298 -42.97 2.31 -6.28
C ASP A 298 -42.92 1.07 -5.37
N ARG A 299 -42.27 -0.01 -5.80
CA ARG A 299 -42.11 -1.22 -4.97
C ARG A 299 -41.21 -0.97 -3.75
N ILE A 300 -40.16 -0.17 -3.91
CA ILE A 300 -39.28 0.22 -2.80
C ILE A 300 -40.02 1.13 -1.81
N ILE A 301 -40.86 2.05 -2.31
CA ILE A 301 -41.74 2.90 -1.49
C ILE A 301 -42.76 2.05 -0.73
N GLN A 302 -43.33 1.03 -1.37
CA GLN A 302 -44.26 0.12 -0.69
C GLN A 302 -43.56 -0.62 0.46
N ARG A 303 -42.38 -1.20 0.23
CA ARG A 303 -41.58 -1.83 1.29
C ARG A 303 -41.22 -0.86 2.41
N PHE A 304 -40.87 0.38 2.06
CA PHE A 304 -40.59 1.42 3.04
C PHE A 304 -41.79 1.68 3.98
N LYS A 305 -43.01 1.67 3.43
CA LYS A 305 -44.27 1.76 4.21
C LYS A 305 -44.54 0.51 5.03
N ASP A 306 -44.36 -0.67 4.43
CA ASP A 306 -44.62 -1.95 5.09
C ASP A 306 -43.74 -2.14 6.33
N HIS A 307 -42.49 -1.65 6.28
CA HIS A 307 -41.58 -1.66 7.42
C HIS A 307 -41.82 -0.54 8.44
N GLN A 308 -42.71 0.43 8.17
CA GLN A 308 -43.05 1.55 9.05
C GLN A 308 -41.82 2.32 9.57
N LEU A 309 -40.85 2.57 8.69
CA LEU A 309 -39.58 3.17 9.05
C LEU A 309 -39.73 4.65 9.40
N SER A 310 -39.15 5.06 10.53
CA SER A 310 -39.06 6.47 10.93
C SER A 310 -37.72 7.05 10.52
N THR A 311 -37.69 7.82 9.43
CA THR A 311 -36.49 8.43 8.82
C THR A 311 -36.59 9.96 8.83
N LYS A 312 -35.44 10.64 8.78
CA LYS A 312 -35.33 12.10 8.75
C LYS A 312 -35.16 12.63 7.32
N LEU A 313 -34.41 11.93 6.47
CA LEU A 313 -34.18 12.31 5.07
C LEU A 313 -35.03 11.48 4.11
N LEU A 314 -35.02 10.16 4.29
CA LEU A 314 -35.65 9.24 3.36
C LEU A 314 -37.17 9.40 3.41
N THR A 315 -37.74 9.97 2.35
CA THR A 315 -39.18 10.10 2.15
C THR A 315 -39.58 9.39 0.85
N GLU A 316 -40.88 9.20 0.63
CA GLU A 316 -41.38 8.64 -0.64
C GLU A 316 -40.86 9.42 -1.85
N PHE A 317 -40.89 10.76 -1.76
CA PHE A 317 -40.36 11.64 -2.80
C PHE A 317 -38.85 11.45 -2.97
N TYR A 318 -38.10 11.33 -1.87
CA TYR A 318 -36.66 11.12 -1.92
C TYR A 318 -36.29 9.79 -2.59
N ILE A 319 -36.99 8.70 -2.25
CA ILE A 319 -36.80 7.38 -2.86
C ILE A 319 -37.08 7.48 -4.37
N LYS A 320 -38.18 8.12 -4.75
CA LYS A 320 -38.52 8.33 -6.17
C LYS A 320 -37.47 9.15 -6.91
N TYR A 321 -36.93 10.18 -6.27
CA TYR A 321 -35.85 11.01 -6.82
C TYR A 321 -34.53 10.25 -6.98
N LYS A 322 -34.15 9.41 -6.00
CA LYS A 322 -32.92 8.61 -6.05
C LYS A 322 -33.02 7.45 -7.04
N LEU A 323 -34.20 6.84 -7.17
CA LEU A 323 -34.45 5.71 -8.06
C LEU A 323 -35.08 6.11 -9.40
N ASP A 324 -34.99 7.38 -9.78
CA ASP A 324 -35.49 7.87 -11.06
C ASP A 324 -34.85 7.08 -12.23
N PRO A 325 -35.64 6.49 -13.13
CA PRO A 325 -35.12 5.70 -14.24
C PRO A 325 -34.20 6.48 -15.18
N GLY A 326 -34.43 7.79 -15.35
CA GLY A 326 -33.62 8.67 -16.19
C GLY A 326 -32.20 8.82 -15.66
N ARG A 327 -32.00 8.82 -14.33
CA ARG A 327 -30.68 8.86 -13.71
C ARG A 327 -29.89 7.59 -13.89
N LEU A 328 -30.55 6.45 -13.65
CA LEU A 328 -29.93 5.15 -13.88
C LEU A 328 -29.56 5.00 -15.35
N LYS A 329 -30.46 5.40 -16.26
CA LYS A 329 -30.19 5.38 -17.70
C LYS A 329 -29.02 6.28 -18.08
N TRP A 330 -29.02 7.55 -17.66
CA TRP A 330 -27.90 8.48 -17.90
C TRP A 330 -26.56 7.89 -17.42
N TYR A 331 -26.55 7.32 -16.22
CA TYR A 331 -25.36 6.73 -15.64
C TYR A 331 -24.85 5.55 -16.47
N VAL A 332 -25.73 4.61 -16.83
CA VAL A 332 -25.40 3.42 -17.64
C VAL A 332 -24.98 3.81 -19.05
N ASP A 333 -25.66 4.78 -19.68
CA ASP A 333 -25.32 5.29 -21.02
C ASP A 333 -23.94 5.97 -21.00
N THR A 334 -23.59 6.68 -19.92
CA THR A 334 -22.28 7.32 -19.73
C THR A 334 -21.16 6.29 -19.56
N LEU A 335 -21.39 5.22 -18.78
CA LEU A 335 -20.38 4.16 -18.63
C LEU A 335 -20.24 3.30 -19.90
N SER A 336 -21.34 3.02 -20.60
CA SER A 336 -21.34 2.17 -21.79
C SER A 336 -20.72 2.85 -23.02
N SER A 337 -20.95 4.15 -23.21
CA SER A 337 -20.27 4.94 -24.24
C SER A 337 -18.75 4.90 -24.06
N ALA A 338 -18.26 5.03 -22.82
CA ALA A 338 -16.83 4.90 -22.54
C ALA A 338 -16.24 3.50 -22.81
N LEU A 339 -17.06 2.44 -22.71
CA LEU A 339 -16.66 1.07 -23.06
C LEU A 339 -16.64 0.83 -24.57
N SER A 340 -17.45 1.54 -25.35
CA SER A 340 -17.50 1.39 -26.81
C SER A 340 -16.27 1.95 -27.53
N ASP A 341 -15.53 2.87 -26.90
CA ASP A 341 -14.32 3.50 -27.45
C ASP A 341 -13.07 2.59 -27.46
N SER A 342 -13.23 1.27 -27.58
CA SER A 342 -12.16 0.25 -27.62
C SER A 342 -11.25 0.18 -26.37
N LYS A 343 -11.60 0.90 -25.30
CA LYS A 343 -10.82 0.96 -24.06
C LYS A 343 -11.10 -0.27 -23.18
N LYS A 344 -10.13 -1.19 -23.09
CA LYS A 344 -10.23 -2.39 -22.24
C LYS A 344 -9.95 -2.04 -20.78
N ILE A 345 -11.00 -1.70 -20.03
CA ILE A 345 -10.93 -1.47 -18.59
C ILE A 345 -10.58 -2.78 -17.88
N ARG A 346 -9.66 -2.71 -16.92
CA ARG A 346 -9.12 -3.89 -16.22
C ARG A 346 -10.01 -4.31 -15.06
N ILE A 347 -10.01 -5.61 -14.79
CA ILE A 347 -10.75 -6.22 -13.68
C ILE A 347 -9.84 -6.22 -12.45
N ASN A 348 -10.42 -5.91 -11.29
CA ASN A 348 -9.73 -5.80 -10.02
C ASN A 348 -9.67 -7.16 -9.31
N ASN A 349 -8.46 -7.66 -9.07
CA ASN A 349 -8.20 -8.92 -8.37
C ASN A 349 -7.09 -8.71 -7.33
N ASP A 350 -6.92 -9.63 -6.38
CA ASP A 350 -5.92 -9.48 -5.32
C ASP A 350 -4.47 -9.37 -5.81
N LEU A 351 -4.16 -10.07 -6.91
CA LEU A 351 -2.84 -10.04 -7.56
C LEU A 351 -2.71 -8.94 -8.63
N PHE A 352 -3.84 -8.33 -9.00
CA PHE A 352 -3.96 -7.28 -10.01
C PHE A 352 -4.86 -6.16 -9.46
N PRO A 353 -4.35 -5.33 -8.53
CA PRO A 353 -5.14 -4.36 -7.78
C PRO A 353 -5.42 -3.08 -8.59
N SER A 354 -6.08 -3.21 -9.75
CA SER A 354 -6.38 -2.11 -10.66
C SER A 354 -7.26 -1.02 -10.05
N GLY A 355 -8.07 -1.36 -9.04
CA GLY A 355 -8.89 -0.40 -8.30
C GLY A 355 -8.06 0.72 -7.65
N VAL A 356 -6.88 0.39 -7.13
CA VAL A 356 -5.94 1.36 -6.54
C VAL A 356 -5.44 2.34 -7.60
N PHE A 357 -5.08 1.84 -8.78
CA PHE A 357 -4.61 2.71 -9.88
C PHE A 357 -5.68 3.72 -10.30
N TYR A 358 -6.90 3.24 -10.55
CA TYR A 358 -7.99 4.11 -11.00
C TYR A 358 -8.40 5.11 -9.92
N TYR A 359 -8.39 4.71 -8.65
CA TYR A 359 -8.63 5.63 -7.55
C TYR A 359 -7.52 6.70 -7.44
N LEU A 360 -6.24 6.31 -7.55
CA LEU A 360 -5.12 7.27 -7.54
C LEU A 360 -5.21 8.25 -8.72
N ALA A 361 -5.59 7.79 -9.91
CA ALA A 361 -5.79 8.65 -11.08
C ALA A 361 -6.93 9.67 -10.86
N PHE A 362 -8.05 9.21 -10.28
CA PHE A 362 -9.16 10.08 -9.89
C PHE A 362 -8.75 11.11 -8.83
N TRP A 363 -8.07 10.67 -7.77
CA TRP A 363 -7.58 11.54 -6.70
C TRP A 363 -6.58 12.58 -7.26
N ASN A 364 -5.72 12.17 -8.18
CA ASN A 364 -4.82 13.09 -8.87
C ASN A 364 -5.58 14.17 -9.66
N THR A 365 -6.69 13.81 -10.30
CA THR A 365 -7.50 14.78 -11.03
C THR A 365 -8.11 15.85 -10.11
N LEU A 366 -8.47 15.48 -8.88
CA LEU A 366 -9.03 16.41 -7.89
C LEU A 366 -7.99 17.38 -7.32
N TYR A 367 -6.77 16.91 -7.02
CA TYR A 367 -5.80 17.70 -6.26
C TYR A 367 -4.58 18.17 -7.07
N SER A 368 -4.27 17.53 -8.20
CA SER A 368 -3.07 17.79 -9.00
C SER A 368 -3.30 17.50 -10.50
N PRO A 369 -4.23 18.21 -11.16
CA PRO A 369 -4.67 17.92 -12.53
C PRO A 369 -3.55 18.02 -13.57
N GLY A 370 -2.46 18.75 -13.29
CA GLY A 370 -1.29 18.83 -14.17
C GLY A 370 -0.60 17.48 -14.44
N LEU A 371 -0.79 16.49 -13.56
CA LEU A 371 -0.22 15.14 -13.73
C LEU A 371 -1.14 14.17 -14.50
N ASN A 372 -2.33 14.59 -14.93
CA ASN A 372 -3.31 13.69 -15.58
C ASN A 372 -2.75 13.01 -16.85
N ASN A 373 -1.94 13.73 -17.64
CA ASN A 373 -1.31 13.18 -18.83
C ASN A 373 -0.38 12.00 -18.50
N ILE A 374 0.30 12.06 -17.35
CA ILE A 374 1.21 10.98 -16.90
C ILE A 374 0.38 9.74 -16.58
N PHE A 375 -0.72 9.87 -15.82
CA PHE A 375 -1.59 8.73 -15.50
C PHE A 375 -2.23 8.11 -16.76
N ARG A 376 -2.65 8.92 -17.73
CA ARG A 376 -3.19 8.42 -19.01
C ARG A 376 -2.14 7.70 -19.85
N LEU A 377 -0.90 8.18 -19.85
CA LEU A 377 0.22 7.48 -20.47
C LEU A 377 0.45 6.15 -19.75
N MET A 378 0.55 6.16 -18.41
CA MET A 378 0.77 4.96 -17.60
C MET A 378 -0.30 3.89 -17.83
N GLU A 379 -1.57 4.27 -18.00
CA GLU A 379 -2.65 3.33 -18.31
C GLU A 379 -2.42 2.56 -19.63
N LYS A 380 -1.93 3.27 -20.67
CA LYS A 380 -1.66 2.72 -22.01
C LYS A 380 -0.39 1.86 -22.06
N VAL A 381 0.52 2.03 -21.10
CA VAL A 381 1.78 1.29 -21.07
C VAL A 381 1.50 -0.15 -20.64
N ASN A 382 1.69 -1.07 -21.58
CA ASN A 382 1.77 -2.50 -21.34
C ASN A 382 3.24 -2.94 -21.18
N LEU A 383 3.45 -4.15 -20.64
CA LEU A 383 4.78 -4.74 -20.49
C LEU A 383 5.59 -4.71 -21.81
N LYS A 384 4.95 -5.02 -22.95
CA LYS A 384 5.60 -5.02 -24.27
C LYS A 384 6.06 -3.62 -24.72
N THR A 385 5.21 -2.61 -24.52
CA THR A 385 5.53 -1.22 -24.90
C THR A 385 6.61 -0.62 -24.02
N PHE A 386 6.79 -1.12 -22.79
CA PHE A 386 7.86 -0.68 -21.90
C PHE A 386 9.18 -1.43 -22.14
N LEU A 387 9.13 -2.73 -22.47
CA LEU A 387 10.32 -3.52 -22.78
C LEU A 387 11.00 -3.08 -24.08
N PHE A 388 10.24 -2.64 -25.10
CA PHE A 388 10.80 -2.22 -26.38
C PHE A 388 11.81 -1.05 -26.28
N PRO A 389 11.49 0.12 -25.70
CA PRO A 389 12.44 1.21 -25.54
C PRO A 389 13.60 0.85 -24.61
N LEU A 390 13.37 0.00 -23.60
CA LEU A 390 14.43 -0.50 -22.72
C LEU A 390 15.45 -1.34 -23.53
N ILE A 391 14.96 -2.31 -24.32
CA ILE A 391 15.79 -3.15 -25.20
C ILE A 391 16.53 -2.28 -26.22
N LEU A 392 15.86 -1.29 -26.83
CA LEU A 392 16.49 -0.37 -27.79
C LEU A 392 17.60 0.45 -27.12
N PHE A 393 17.36 0.98 -25.92
CA PHE A 393 18.37 1.69 -25.13
C PHE A 393 19.58 0.79 -24.85
N ILE A 394 19.35 -0.48 -24.51
CA ILE A 394 20.41 -1.45 -24.23
C ILE A 394 21.19 -1.81 -25.49
N ILE A 395 20.53 -2.04 -26.63
CA ILE A 395 21.20 -2.31 -27.90
C ILE A 395 22.07 -1.10 -28.28
N THR A 396 21.53 0.11 -28.14
CA THR A 396 22.27 1.34 -28.39
C THR A 396 23.47 1.46 -27.44
N PHE A 397 23.28 1.18 -26.16
CA PHE A 397 24.35 1.16 -25.15
C PHE A 397 25.43 0.14 -25.50
N LEU A 398 25.07 -1.07 -25.93
CA LEU A 398 26.01 -2.12 -26.36
C LEU A 398 26.80 -1.70 -27.60
N LEU A 399 26.16 -1.05 -28.58
CA LEU A 399 26.81 -0.55 -29.80
C LEU A 399 27.82 0.58 -29.51
N ILE A 400 27.45 1.53 -28.63
CA ILE A 400 28.37 2.61 -28.21
C ILE A 400 29.49 2.05 -27.32
N ARG A 401 29.18 1.07 -26.48
CA ARG A 401 30.14 0.34 -25.64
C ARG A 401 31.18 -0.41 -26.47
N ALA A 402 30.80 -0.98 -27.61
CA ALA A 402 31.75 -1.62 -28.53
C ALA A 402 32.85 -0.65 -29.01
N LYS A 403 32.54 0.66 -29.04
CA LYS A 403 33.48 1.72 -29.46
C LYS A 403 34.29 2.34 -28.32
N THR A 404 33.94 2.12 -27.04
CA THR A 404 34.53 2.87 -25.91
C THR A 404 34.84 2.00 -24.68
N ASN A 405 36.11 1.85 -24.30
CA ASN A 405 36.51 1.08 -23.11
C ASN A 405 36.03 1.67 -21.77
N LYS A 406 35.75 2.98 -21.68
CA LYS A 406 35.16 3.61 -20.48
C LYS A 406 33.75 3.05 -20.17
N LEU A 407 32.97 2.72 -21.19
CA LEU A 407 31.61 2.19 -21.04
C LEU A 407 31.60 0.71 -20.60
N LYS A 408 32.68 -0.04 -20.84
CA LYS A 408 32.85 -1.39 -20.28
C LYS A 408 32.99 -1.36 -18.76
N LYS A 409 33.62 -0.31 -18.21
CA LYS A 409 33.73 -0.11 -16.75
C LYS A 409 32.41 0.32 -16.10
N ALA A 410 31.47 0.87 -16.86
CA ALA A 410 30.14 1.25 -16.38
C ALA A 410 29.20 0.05 -16.18
N SER A 411 29.55 -1.15 -16.68
CA SER A 411 28.71 -2.35 -16.53
C SER A 411 28.53 -2.79 -15.09
N LEU A 412 29.55 -2.65 -14.24
CA LEU A 412 29.46 -3.02 -12.81
C LEU A 412 28.56 -2.07 -12.00
N PRO A 413 28.66 -0.73 -12.13
CA PRO A 413 27.70 0.17 -11.49
C PRO A 413 26.26 -0.03 -11.95
N ILE A 414 26.04 -0.33 -13.24
CA ILE A 414 24.71 -0.63 -13.77
C ILE A 414 24.15 -1.91 -13.15
N ALA A 415 24.96 -2.97 -13.03
CA ALA A 415 24.56 -4.22 -12.39
C ALA A 415 24.10 -3.99 -10.94
N ILE A 416 24.89 -3.23 -10.17
CA ILE A 416 24.52 -2.87 -8.80
C ILE A 416 23.23 -2.04 -8.76
N ALA A 417 23.05 -1.09 -9.67
CA ALA A 417 21.81 -0.32 -9.75
C ALA A 417 20.59 -1.22 -10.06
N THR A 418 20.75 -2.19 -10.97
CA THR A 418 19.66 -3.14 -11.29
C THR A 418 19.38 -4.09 -10.13
N THR A 419 20.40 -4.49 -9.38
CA THR A 419 20.23 -5.29 -8.16
C THR A 419 19.57 -4.50 -7.04
N GLY A 420 19.96 -3.24 -6.81
CA GLY A 420 19.29 -2.34 -5.86
C GLY A 420 17.81 -2.15 -6.22
N PHE A 421 17.51 -1.97 -7.52
CA PHE A 421 16.14 -1.94 -8.03
C PHE A 421 15.39 -3.24 -7.72
N ALA A 422 15.97 -4.40 -8.03
CA ALA A 422 15.37 -5.71 -7.79
C ALA A 422 15.19 -6.00 -6.29
N GLY A 423 16.15 -5.64 -5.45
CA GLY A 423 16.07 -5.79 -3.99
C GLY A 423 14.88 -5.04 -3.41
N MET A 424 14.75 -3.75 -3.77
CA MET A 424 13.61 -2.95 -3.35
C MET A 424 12.29 -3.46 -3.95
N ALA A 425 12.33 -3.96 -5.18
CA ALA A 425 11.19 -4.61 -5.82
C ALA A 425 10.65 -5.79 -5.02
N PHE A 426 11.52 -6.73 -4.66
CA PHE A 426 11.12 -7.92 -3.89
C PHE A 426 10.57 -7.54 -2.53
N GLN A 427 11.23 -6.59 -1.85
CA GLN A 427 10.76 -6.10 -0.56
C GLN A 427 9.35 -5.51 -0.67
N LEU A 428 9.10 -4.67 -1.67
CA LEU A 428 7.77 -4.11 -1.90
C LEU A 428 6.75 -5.19 -2.28
N ILE A 429 7.07 -6.09 -3.20
CA ILE A 429 6.16 -7.18 -3.59
C ILE A 429 5.76 -8.03 -2.37
N ILE A 430 6.72 -8.37 -1.50
CA ILE A 430 6.46 -9.14 -0.28
C ILE A 430 5.57 -8.35 0.69
N ILE A 431 5.89 -7.06 0.92
CA ILE A 431 5.08 -6.18 1.77
C ILE A 431 3.66 -6.09 1.25
N LEU A 432 3.49 -5.77 -0.04
CA LEU A 432 2.19 -5.55 -0.66
C LEU A 432 1.35 -6.83 -0.70
N THR A 433 1.99 -7.99 -0.91
CA THR A 433 1.31 -9.29 -0.81
C THR A 433 0.87 -9.57 0.63
N PHE A 434 1.70 -9.24 1.62
CA PHE A 434 1.32 -9.33 3.02
C PHE A 434 0.08 -8.47 3.32
N GLN A 435 0.02 -7.23 2.80
CA GLN A 435 -1.12 -6.34 2.97
C GLN A 435 -2.40 -6.92 2.34
N SER A 436 -2.29 -7.48 1.13
CA SER A 436 -3.41 -8.10 0.41
C SER A 436 -3.99 -9.31 1.16
N PHE A 437 -3.11 -10.15 1.75
CA PHE A 437 -3.53 -11.37 2.44
C PHE A 437 -4.06 -11.14 3.85
N TYR A 438 -3.44 -10.25 4.63
CA TYR A 438 -3.72 -10.12 6.07
C TYR A 438 -4.39 -8.80 6.48
N GLY A 439 -4.40 -7.78 5.62
CA GLY A 439 -5.03 -6.49 5.92
C GLY A 439 -4.41 -5.70 7.08
N ASN A 440 -3.30 -6.14 7.68
CA ASN A 440 -2.58 -5.44 8.75
C ASN A 440 -1.20 -5.04 8.24
N ILE A 441 -0.86 -3.75 8.33
CA ILE A 441 0.32 -3.19 7.70
C ILE A 441 1.44 -2.85 8.71
N TYR A 442 1.13 -2.03 9.71
CA TYR A 442 2.13 -1.15 10.31
C TYR A 442 3.22 -1.87 11.12
N HIS A 443 2.84 -2.78 12.02
CA HIS A 443 3.84 -3.45 12.86
C HIS A 443 4.66 -4.50 12.08
N ARG A 444 4.08 -5.09 11.04
CA ARG A 444 4.71 -6.22 10.34
C ARG A 444 5.63 -5.80 9.21
N ILE A 445 5.41 -4.62 8.60
CA ILE A 445 6.40 -4.01 7.69
C ILE A 445 7.76 -3.87 8.38
N GLY A 446 7.78 -3.44 9.65
CA GLY A 446 9.02 -3.31 10.41
C GLY A 446 9.78 -4.63 10.52
N LEU A 447 9.08 -5.74 10.77
CA LEU A 447 9.68 -7.08 10.81
C LEU A 447 10.20 -7.54 9.45
N LEU A 448 9.43 -7.32 8.37
CA LEU A 448 9.85 -7.65 7.00
C LEU A 448 11.09 -6.85 6.60
N ALA A 449 11.09 -5.54 6.85
CA ALA A 449 12.24 -4.67 6.58
C ALA A 449 13.47 -5.08 7.41
N THR A 450 13.27 -5.44 8.68
CA THR A 450 14.35 -5.95 9.54
C THR A 450 14.93 -7.27 9.01
N ALA A 451 14.08 -8.20 8.57
CA ALA A 451 14.52 -9.45 7.97
C ALA A 451 15.32 -9.19 6.68
N PHE A 452 14.88 -8.26 5.83
CA PHE A 452 15.63 -7.86 4.65
C PHE A 452 17.00 -7.26 5.00
N MET A 453 17.07 -6.34 5.96
CA MET A 453 18.32 -5.72 6.42
C MET A 453 19.27 -6.73 7.07
N ALA A 454 18.74 -7.66 7.88
CA ALA A 454 19.52 -8.76 8.44
C ALA A 454 20.09 -9.65 7.32
N GLY A 455 19.29 -9.90 6.28
CA GLY A 455 19.72 -10.63 5.08
C GLY A 455 20.85 -9.91 4.36
N LEU A 456 20.74 -8.60 4.13
CA LEU A 456 21.79 -7.78 3.50
C LEU A 456 23.11 -7.91 4.27
N ALA A 457 23.07 -7.78 5.60
CA ALA A 457 24.24 -7.91 6.46
C ALA A 457 24.86 -9.31 6.37
N LEU A 458 24.05 -10.37 6.46
CA LEU A 458 24.50 -11.75 6.35
C LEU A 458 25.12 -12.04 4.97
N GLY A 459 24.47 -11.60 3.89
CA GLY A 459 24.98 -11.76 2.53
C GLY A 459 26.35 -11.11 2.34
N SER A 460 26.52 -9.90 2.88
CA SER A 460 27.79 -9.18 2.83
C SER A 460 28.91 -9.90 3.60
N ILE A 461 28.63 -10.37 4.82
CA ILE A 461 29.57 -11.14 5.65
C ILE A 461 29.97 -12.44 4.95
N VAL A 462 28.99 -13.21 4.47
CA VAL A 462 29.21 -14.48 3.77
C VAL A 462 30.05 -14.27 2.52
N MET A 463 29.77 -13.23 1.73
CA MET A 463 30.54 -12.94 0.53
C MET A 463 31.98 -12.55 0.83
N ASN A 464 32.24 -11.73 1.86
CA ASN A 464 33.59 -11.35 2.27
C ASN A 464 34.45 -12.57 2.58
N ASN A 465 33.87 -13.60 3.23
CA ASN A 465 34.59 -14.84 3.54
C ASN A 465 34.82 -15.74 2.31
N ILE A 466 33.88 -15.77 1.37
CA ILE A 466 33.94 -16.64 0.19
C ILE A 466 34.82 -16.05 -0.91
N MET A 467 34.80 -14.72 -1.11
CA MET A 467 35.46 -14.07 -2.24
C MET A 467 36.99 -14.17 -2.20
N GLU A 468 37.58 -14.40 -1.02
CA GLU A 468 39.03 -14.59 -0.87
C GLU A 468 39.48 -15.97 -1.39
N ARG A 469 38.58 -16.96 -1.37
CA ARG A 469 38.87 -18.35 -1.76
C ARG A 469 38.68 -18.59 -3.26
N ILE A 470 37.96 -17.71 -3.96
CA ILE A 470 37.56 -17.92 -5.37
C ILE A 470 38.42 -17.08 -6.31
N LYS A 471 39.10 -17.76 -7.25
CA LYS A 471 39.95 -17.12 -8.27
C LYS A 471 39.15 -16.31 -9.30
N ASN A 472 38.01 -16.83 -9.77
CA ASN A 472 37.19 -16.17 -10.79
C ASN A 472 35.98 -15.44 -10.18
N LYS A 473 36.20 -14.21 -9.73
CA LYS A 473 35.19 -13.36 -9.07
C LYS A 473 34.08 -12.91 -10.02
N LEU A 474 34.38 -12.71 -11.31
CA LEU A 474 33.39 -12.34 -12.33
C LEU A 474 32.36 -13.46 -12.54
N SER A 475 32.81 -14.72 -12.59
CA SER A 475 31.90 -15.88 -12.68
C SER A 475 31.01 -16.01 -11.44
N LEU A 476 31.52 -15.67 -10.26
CA LEU A 476 30.73 -15.65 -9.03
C LEU A 476 29.64 -14.57 -9.08
N LEU A 477 29.95 -13.38 -9.60
CA LEU A 477 28.98 -12.29 -9.78
C LEU A 477 27.84 -12.71 -10.73
N ILE A 478 28.18 -13.33 -11.86
CA ILE A 478 27.18 -13.85 -12.81
C ILE A 478 26.28 -14.91 -12.17
N LYS A 479 26.84 -15.79 -11.31
CA LYS A 479 26.05 -16.80 -10.58
C LYS A 479 25.11 -16.16 -9.56
N LEU A 480 25.51 -15.07 -8.90
CA LEU A 480 24.64 -14.33 -7.97
C LEU A 480 23.50 -13.65 -8.72
N GLU A 481 23.78 -12.96 -9.82
CA GLU A 481 22.73 -12.35 -10.64
C GLU A 481 21.76 -13.41 -11.18
N ALA A 482 22.26 -14.59 -11.60
CA ALA A 482 21.42 -15.71 -11.99
C ALA A 482 20.55 -16.23 -10.82
N ALA A 483 21.06 -16.24 -9.59
CA ALA A 483 20.28 -16.59 -8.41
C ALA A 483 19.19 -15.55 -8.10
N ILE A 484 19.46 -14.26 -8.33
CA ILE A 484 18.45 -13.18 -8.23
C ILE A 484 17.35 -13.38 -9.28
N VAL A 485 17.71 -13.73 -10.52
CA VAL A 485 16.74 -14.07 -11.58
C VAL A 485 15.90 -15.29 -11.18
N LEU A 486 16.54 -16.35 -10.67
CA LEU A 486 15.83 -17.55 -10.21
C LEU A 486 14.84 -17.22 -9.08
N TYR A 487 15.25 -16.42 -8.09
CA TYR A 487 14.36 -15.93 -7.04
C TYR A 487 13.18 -15.13 -7.62
N SER A 488 13.43 -14.26 -8.59
CA SER A 488 12.40 -13.48 -9.30
C SER A 488 11.38 -14.35 -10.04
N VAL A 489 11.81 -15.52 -10.54
CA VAL A 489 10.95 -16.51 -11.18
C VAL A 489 10.13 -17.26 -10.12
N CYS A 490 10.77 -17.75 -9.06
CA CYS A 490 10.11 -18.57 -8.04
C CYS A 490 9.10 -17.79 -7.18
N LEU A 491 9.40 -16.53 -6.85
CA LEU A 491 8.58 -15.68 -5.99
C LEU A 491 7.11 -15.63 -6.43
N PRO A 492 6.76 -15.22 -7.66
CA PRO A 492 5.36 -15.14 -8.10
C PRO A 492 4.62 -16.48 -8.03
N PHE A 493 5.26 -17.60 -8.38
CA PHE A 493 4.63 -18.92 -8.29
C PHE A 493 4.30 -19.30 -6.84
N LEU A 494 5.19 -19.00 -5.90
CA LEU A 494 4.94 -19.21 -4.47
C LEU A 494 3.78 -18.34 -3.98
N LEU A 495 3.75 -17.06 -4.34
CA LEU A 495 2.69 -16.14 -3.93
C LEU A 495 1.31 -16.55 -4.47
N VAL A 496 1.23 -16.98 -5.74
CA VAL A 496 -0.01 -17.53 -6.33
C VAL A 496 -0.42 -18.82 -5.62
N SER A 497 0.54 -19.72 -5.34
CA SER A 497 0.24 -20.96 -4.62
C SER A 497 -0.29 -20.71 -3.21
N PHE A 498 0.23 -19.69 -2.52
CA PHE A 498 -0.30 -19.26 -1.22
C PHE A 498 -1.71 -18.71 -1.38
N HIS A 499 -1.93 -17.81 -2.35
CA HIS A 499 -3.24 -17.21 -2.60
C HIS A 499 -4.35 -18.26 -2.71
N LEU A 500 -4.11 -19.31 -3.50
CA LEU A 500 -5.07 -20.40 -3.73
C LEU A 500 -5.37 -21.27 -2.50
N HIS A 501 -4.48 -21.30 -1.50
CA HIS A 501 -4.60 -22.17 -0.32
C HIS A 501 -4.76 -21.41 1.00
N LEU A 502 -4.90 -20.08 0.94
CA LEU A 502 -4.98 -19.20 2.12
C LEU A 502 -6.20 -19.49 3.01
N GLU A 503 -7.22 -20.17 2.50
CA GLU A 503 -8.41 -20.56 3.26
C GLU A 503 -8.09 -21.56 4.38
N LYS A 504 -7.02 -22.35 4.22
CA LYS A 504 -6.62 -23.35 5.23
C LYS A 504 -5.95 -22.64 6.42
N PRO A 505 -6.43 -22.82 7.67
CA PRO A 505 -5.89 -22.11 8.84
C PRO A 505 -4.37 -22.31 9.04
N TRP A 506 -3.89 -23.53 8.84
CA TRP A 506 -2.46 -23.88 8.94
C TRP A 506 -1.60 -23.15 7.91
N VAL A 507 -2.13 -22.98 6.68
CA VAL A 507 -1.46 -22.24 5.61
C VAL A 507 -1.43 -20.75 5.94
N PHE A 508 -2.55 -20.20 6.41
CA PHE A 508 -2.65 -18.79 6.83
C PHE A 508 -1.62 -18.40 7.90
N SER A 509 -1.36 -19.26 8.89
CA SER A 509 -0.30 -18.99 9.88
C SER A 509 1.11 -19.16 9.31
N SER A 510 1.33 -20.20 8.49
CA SER A 510 2.65 -20.54 7.95
C SER A 510 3.15 -19.51 6.94
N VAL A 511 2.26 -18.97 6.10
CA VAL A 511 2.60 -17.98 5.05
C VAL A 511 3.23 -16.72 5.67
N GLN A 512 2.82 -16.31 6.87
CA GLN A 512 3.42 -15.15 7.57
C GLN A 512 4.92 -15.36 7.82
N ILE A 513 5.29 -16.55 8.28
CA ILE A 513 6.69 -16.92 8.58
C ILE A 513 7.46 -17.08 7.27
N ILE A 514 6.87 -17.73 6.27
CA ILE A 514 7.50 -17.93 4.97
C ILE A 514 7.83 -16.59 4.29
N LEU A 515 6.94 -15.59 4.34
CA LEU A 515 7.20 -14.26 3.79
C LEU A 515 8.39 -13.55 4.47
N LEU A 516 8.60 -13.75 5.78
CA LEU A 516 9.79 -13.24 6.47
C LEU A 516 11.07 -13.91 5.96
N PHE A 517 11.05 -15.23 5.75
CA PHE A 517 12.19 -15.96 5.18
C PHE A 517 12.46 -15.57 3.73
N LEU A 518 11.44 -15.38 2.91
CA LEU A 518 11.61 -14.87 1.54
C LEU A 518 12.28 -13.50 1.54
N SER A 519 11.87 -12.60 2.44
CA SER A 519 12.50 -11.29 2.62
C SER A 519 13.96 -11.39 3.10
N LEU A 520 14.28 -12.34 3.96
CA LEU A 520 15.65 -12.62 4.40
C LEU A 520 16.52 -13.11 3.22
N ILE A 521 16.00 -14.05 2.42
CA ILE A 521 16.70 -14.62 1.27
C ILE A 521 16.98 -13.55 0.22
N SER A 522 16.00 -12.70 -0.12
CA SER A 522 16.22 -11.60 -1.06
C SER A 522 17.29 -10.63 -0.56
N GLY A 523 17.30 -10.34 0.76
CA GLY A 523 18.36 -9.55 1.39
C GLY A 523 19.74 -10.19 1.27
N ILE A 524 19.86 -11.50 1.49
CA ILE A 524 21.15 -12.22 1.37
C ILE A 524 21.70 -12.11 -0.07
N LEU A 525 20.85 -12.32 -1.07
CA LEU A 525 21.25 -12.26 -2.48
C LEU A 525 21.76 -10.87 -2.87
N VAL A 526 21.01 -9.82 -2.50
CA VAL A 526 21.36 -8.42 -2.79
C VAL A 526 22.63 -7.99 -2.01
N GLY A 527 22.71 -8.34 -0.73
CA GLY A 527 23.82 -7.93 0.15
C GLY A 527 25.15 -8.58 -0.21
N ALA A 528 25.12 -9.74 -0.84
CA ALA A 528 26.32 -10.42 -1.32
C ALA A 528 26.97 -9.73 -2.54
N GLU A 529 26.24 -8.90 -3.28
CA GLU A 529 26.75 -8.32 -4.52
C GLU A 529 27.74 -7.16 -4.28
N PHE A 530 27.42 -6.27 -3.33
CA PHE A 530 28.19 -5.05 -3.08
C PHE A 530 29.67 -5.30 -2.74
N PRO A 531 30.02 -6.24 -1.84
CA PRO A 531 31.42 -6.52 -1.54
C PRO A 531 32.17 -7.13 -2.73
N LEU A 532 31.50 -7.99 -3.51
CA LEU A 532 32.10 -8.66 -4.66
C LEU A 532 32.41 -7.67 -5.79
N ALA A 533 31.46 -6.79 -6.10
CA ALA A 533 31.64 -5.75 -7.12
C ALA A 533 32.74 -4.74 -6.74
N ASN A 534 32.80 -4.33 -5.47
CA ASN A 534 33.90 -3.50 -4.97
C ASN A 534 35.25 -4.17 -5.19
N LYS A 535 35.39 -5.45 -4.82
CA LYS A 535 36.65 -6.19 -4.99
C LYS A 535 37.05 -6.32 -6.45
N ILE A 536 36.11 -6.49 -7.38
CA ILE A 536 36.38 -6.59 -8.82
C ILE A 536 36.88 -5.24 -9.38
N TYR A 537 36.25 -4.13 -8.97
CA TYR A 537 36.57 -2.80 -9.48
C TYR A 537 37.86 -2.21 -8.88
N LEU A 538 38.19 -2.58 -7.63
CA LEU A 538 39.38 -2.10 -6.92
C LEU A 538 40.69 -2.75 -7.38
N ILE A 539 40.63 -3.84 -8.16
CA ILE A 539 41.83 -4.41 -8.77
C ILE A 539 42.43 -3.36 -9.71
N GLY A 540 43.49 -2.67 -9.29
CA GLY A 540 44.21 -1.68 -10.11
C GLY A 540 43.87 -0.20 -9.87
N LEU A 541 43.12 0.18 -8.81
CA LEU A 541 42.85 1.58 -8.46
C LEU A 541 43.08 1.87 -6.96
N ASN A 542 43.89 2.88 -6.65
CA ASN A 542 44.18 3.30 -5.25
C ASN A 542 43.11 4.22 -4.63
N LYS A 543 41.91 4.33 -5.23
CA LYS A 543 40.84 5.24 -4.77
C LYS A 543 39.65 4.49 -4.16
N VAL A 544 39.91 3.80 -3.04
CA VAL A 544 38.91 2.96 -2.35
C VAL A 544 37.63 3.72 -2.00
N SER A 545 37.77 4.93 -1.45
CA SER A 545 36.64 5.77 -1.02
C SER A 545 35.70 6.16 -2.18
N TRP A 546 36.26 6.57 -3.32
CA TRP A 546 35.46 7.00 -4.47
C TRP A 546 34.70 5.84 -5.12
N VAL A 547 35.33 4.66 -5.23
CA VAL A 547 34.69 3.46 -5.80
C VAL A 547 33.54 2.99 -4.92
N ALA A 548 33.76 2.90 -3.60
CA ALA A 548 32.71 2.54 -2.65
C ALA A 548 31.55 3.54 -2.68
N GLY A 549 31.84 4.84 -2.73
CA GLY A 549 30.82 5.89 -2.84
C GLY A 549 30.02 5.82 -4.14
N MET A 550 30.66 5.57 -5.28
CA MET A 550 30.00 5.42 -6.57
C MET A 550 29.04 4.22 -6.60
N PHE A 551 29.46 3.07 -6.09
CA PHE A 551 28.61 1.89 -6.03
C PHE A 551 27.45 2.05 -5.05
N TYR A 552 27.69 2.70 -3.92
CA TYR A 552 26.63 3.03 -2.97
C TYR A 552 25.59 3.98 -3.59
N ALA A 553 26.04 4.98 -4.34
CA ALA A 553 25.13 5.86 -5.09
C ALA A 553 24.32 5.10 -6.16
N ALA A 554 24.95 4.17 -6.88
CA ALA A 554 24.29 3.36 -7.89
C ALA A 554 23.19 2.46 -7.27
N ASP A 555 23.49 1.80 -6.15
CA ASP A 555 22.53 1.00 -5.39
C ASP A 555 21.35 1.84 -4.91
N LEU A 556 21.61 3.00 -4.29
CA LEU A 556 20.57 3.90 -3.81
C LEU A 556 19.67 4.44 -4.93
N ILE A 557 20.24 4.81 -6.09
CA ILE A 557 19.45 5.26 -7.25
C ILE A 557 18.57 4.11 -7.75
N GLY A 558 19.14 2.90 -7.86
CA GLY A 558 18.42 1.70 -8.23
C GLY A 558 17.26 1.41 -7.30
N ALA A 559 17.52 1.39 -5.99
CA ALA A 559 16.54 1.15 -4.95
C ALA A 559 15.46 2.24 -4.93
N TRP A 560 15.81 3.51 -5.06
CA TRP A 560 14.84 4.61 -5.13
C TRP A 560 13.91 4.51 -6.35
N LEU A 561 14.48 4.26 -7.54
CA LEU A 561 13.69 4.02 -8.75
C LEU A 561 12.79 2.78 -8.60
N GLY A 562 13.32 1.70 -8.01
CA GLY A 562 12.57 0.49 -7.70
C GLY A 562 11.39 0.79 -6.78
N ALA A 563 11.63 1.50 -5.68
CA ALA A 563 10.60 1.87 -4.72
C ALA A 563 9.44 2.62 -5.40
N PHE A 564 9.78 3.65 -6.18
CA PHE A 564 8.82 4.54 -6.80
C PHE A 564 8.06 3.87 -7.94
N ILE A 565 8.77 3.30 -8.92
CA ILE A 565 8.18 2.75 -10.14
C ILE A 565 7.29 1.54 -9.80
N ILE A 566 7.69 0.71 -8.84
CA ILE A 566 6.97 -0.54 -8.54
C ILE A 566 5.69 -0.28 -7.75
N SER A 567 5.77 0.59 -6.74
CA SER A 567 4.62 0.89 -5.87
C SER A 567 3.55 1.73 -6.57
N VAL A 568 3.96 2.74 -7.36
CA VAL A 568 3.02 3.69 -8.00
C VAL A 568 2.54 3.19 -9.35
N MET A 569 3.42 2.58 -10.16
CA MET A 569 3.14 2.23 -11.55
C MET A 569 2.93 0.74 -11.74
N MET A 570 3.95 -0.08 -11.50
CA MET A 570 3.96 -1.44 -12.05
C MET A 570 2.96 -2.37 -11.39
N ILE A 571 2.86 -2.37 -10.05
CA ILE A 571 1.94 -3.30 -9.37
C ILE A 571 0.47 -2.93 -9.60
N PRO A 572 0.03 -1.67 -9.44
CA PRO A 572 -1.36 -1.30 -9.71
C PRO A 572 -1.79 -1.49 -11.17
N ILE A 573 -0.85 -1.35 -12.13
CA ILE A 573 -1.15 -1.40 -13.56
C ILE A 573 -0.95 -2.80 -14.13
N TRP A 574 0.22 -3.41 -13.93
CA TRP A 574 0.58 -4.70 -14.53
C TRP A 574 0.39 -5.90 -13.60
N GLY A 575 0.10 -5.67 -12.32
CA GLY A 575 0.02 -6.71 -11.30
C GLY A 575 1.39 -7.27 -10.88
N ILE A 576 1.37 -8.17 -9.91
CA ILE A 576 2.58 -8.72 -9.30
C ILE A 576 3.37 -9.59 -10.31
N LEU A 577 2.67 -10.43 -11.09
CA LEU A 577 3.28 -11.37 -12.03
C LEU A 577 4.10 -10.66 -13.13
N SER A 578 3.49 -9.67 -13.78
CA SER A 578 4.15 -8.92 -14.86
C SER A 578 5.29 -8.05 -14.34
N THR A 579 5.18 -7.56 -13.10
CA THR A 579 6.26 -6.83 -12.43
C THR A 579 7.47 -7.75 -12.22
N CYS A 580 7.25 -8.99 -11.78
CA CYS A 580 8.32 -10.00 -11.68
C CYS A 580 8.96 -10.30 -13.05
N ALA A 581 8.15 -10.46 -14.10
CA ALA A 581 8.65 -10.67 -15.47
C ALA A 581 9.55 -9.51 -15.95
N PHE A 582 9.22 -8.29 -15.59
CA PHE A 582 10.06 -7.12 -15.91
C PHE A 582 11.39 -7.13 -15.14
N ILE A 583 11.38 -7.45 -13.85
CA ILE A 583 12.61 -7.57 -13.04
C ILE A 583 13.52 -8.66 -13.61
N ILE A 584 12.93 -9.80 -14.03
CA ILE A 584 13.66 -10.87 -14.73
C ILE A 584 14.33 -10.32 -15.99
N ALA A 585 13.61 -9.56 -16.82
CA ALA A 585 14.19 -8.99 -18.02
C ALA A 585 15.37 -8.06 -17.72
N ILE A 586 15.21 -7.12 -16.77
CA ILE A 586 16.30 -6.20 -16.36
C ILE A 586 17.52 -6.96 -15.84
N ASN A 587 17.33 -7.98 -15.01
CA ASN A 587 18.46 -8.70 -14.43
C ASN A 587 19.13 -9.63 -15.45
N LEU A 588 18.39 -10.21 -16.40
CA LEU A 588 18.99 -10.94 -17.53
C LEU A 588 19.85 -10.01 -18.41
N ILE A 589 19.41 -8.77 -18.59
CA ILE A 589 20.19 -7.74 -19.27
C ILE A 589 21.47 -7.44 -18.49
N SER A 590 21.40 -7.30 -17.16
CA SER A 590 22.58 -7.11 -16.31
C SER A 590 23.59 -8.26 -16.48
N ILE A 591 23.11 -9.50 -16.42
CA ILE A 591 23.95 -10.70 -16.60
C ILE A 591 24.67 -10.63 -17.94
N PHE A 592 23.95 -10.27 -19.00
CA PHE A 592 24.53 -10.13 -20.34
C PHE A 592 25.59 -9.01 -20.36
N LEU A 593 25.34 -7.86 -19.71
CA LEU A 593 26.28 -6.76 -19.65
C LEU A 593 27.57 -7.13 -18.90
N VAL A 594 27.45 -7.85 -17.79
CA VAL A 594 28.58 -8.30 -16.96
C VAL A 594 29.35 -9.42 -17.66
N ALA A 595 28.67 -10.41 -18.27
CA ALA A 595 29.31 -11.49 -19.00
C ALA A 595 30.12 -11.00 -20.21
N THR A 596 29.59 -9.99 -20.94
CA THR A 596 30.27 -9.36 -22.08
C THR A 596 31.35 -8.36 -21.68
N SER A 597 31.56 -8.09 -20.38
CA SER A 597 32.62 -7.18 -19.93
C SER A 597 34.03 -7.76 -20.11
N GLY A 598 34.14 -9.06 -20.39
CA GLY A 598 35.42 -9.75 -20.56
C GLY A 598 36.28 -9.71 -19.29
N ARG A 599 37.46 -10.34 -19.30
CA ARG A 599 38.48 -9.96 -18.31
C ARG A 599 38.71 -8.47 -18.51
N ILE A 600 38.36 -7.66 -17.52
CA ILE A 600 38.74 -6.27 -17.48
C ILE A 600 40.28 -6.29 -17.44
N ASP A 601 40.93 -6.29 -18.60
CA ASP A 601 42.37 -6.09 -18.69
C ASP A 601 42.59 -4.64 -18.31
N ILE A 602 42.85 -4.45 -17.02
CA ILE A 602 43.27 -3.18 -16.44
C ILE A 602 44.78 -3.11 -16.71
N SER A 603 45.16 -2.88 -17.97
CA SER A 603 46.50 -2.39 -18.23
C SER A 603 46.64 -1.01 -17.57
N PRO A 604 47.75 -0.74 -16.88
CA PRO A 604 47.98 0.53 -16.21
C PRO A 604 48.39 1.60 -17.25
N ASP A 605 47.45 2.03 -18.10
CA ASP A 605 47.64 3.18 -19.00
C ASP A 605 47.45 4.50 -18.24
N THR A 606 48.26 4.70 -17.20
CA THR A 606 48.44 6.00 -16.53
C THR A 606 49.89 6.17 -16.08
N ARG A 607 50.85 6.07 -17.01
CA ARG A 607 52.20 6.65 -16.81
C ARG A 607 52.45 7.95 -17.58
N ASN A 608 51.60 8.36 -18.52
CA ASN A 608 51.88 9.50 -19.40
C ASN A 608 51.17 10.82 -19.06
N PHE A 609 50.60 10.98 -17.86
CA PHE A 609 49.92 12.23 -17.48
C PHE A 609 50.54 13.00 -16.30
N VAL A 610 51.67 12.55 -15.75
CA VAL A 610 52.32 13.21 -14.59
C VAL A 610 53.74 13.73 -14.88
N SER A 611 54.38 13.40 -16.00
CA SER A 611 55.76 13.84 -16.28
C SER A 611 55.92 15.15 -17.08
N THR A 612 54.85 15.82 -17.51
CA THR A 612 54.96 17.03 -18.37
C THR A 612 54.52 18.35 -17.73
N LYS A 613 54.35 18.41 -16.40
CA LYS A 613 53.98 19.67 -15.71
C LYS A 613 54.80 20.05 -14.47
N PHE A 614 55.95 19.41 -14.22
CA PHE A 614 56.83 19.75 -13.10
C PHE A 614 58.30 19.89 -13.49
N THR A 615 58.61 20.49 -14.64
CA THR A 615 59.98 20.93 -14.99
C THR A 615 59.96 22.11 -15.96
N SER A 616 59.41 23.27 -15.58
CA SER A 616 59.70 24.55 -16.27
C SER A 616 59.13 25.78 -15.53
N SER A 617 59.64 26.14 -14.35
CA SER A 617 59.47 27.51 -13.83
C SER A 617 60.39 27.87 -12.66
N SER A 618 61.66 27.46 -12.71
CA SER A 618 62.67 27.98 -11.77
C SER A 618 64.01 28.12 -12.47
N ASN A 619 64.19 29.23 -13.19
CA ASN A 619 65.45 29.98 -13.32
C ASN A 619 65.23 31.20 -14.22
N ASN A 620 65.90 32.30 -13.85
CA ASN A 620 65.96 33.63 -14.47
C ASN A 620 64.91 34.64 -13.96
N VAL A 621 65.26 35.36 -12.87
CA VAL A 621 65.47 36.84 -12.84
C VAL A 621 66.19 37.19 -11.53
N ILE A 622 67.54 37.29 -11.56
CA ILE A 622 68.34 38.31 -10.88
C ILE A 622 69.58 38.50 -11.77
N GLY A 623 69.79 39.72 -12.25
CA GLY A 623 70.84 40.13 -13.18
C GLY A 623 70.45 41.42 -13.86
#